data_AF-A0A645B476-F1
#
_entry.id   AF-A0A645B476-F1
#
_cell.length_a   1.000
_cell.length_b   1.000
_cell.length_c   1.000
_cell.angle_alpha   90.00
_cell.angle_beta   90.00
_cell.angle_gamma   90.00
#
_symmetry.space_group_name_H-M   'P 1'
#
loop_
_entity.id
_entity.type
_entity.pdbx_description
1 polymer ?
#
loop_
_entity_poly.entity_id
_entity_poly.type
_entity_poly.pdbx_seq_one_letter_code
_entity_poly.pdbx_strand_id
1 'polypeptide(L)'
;MSAVFASLMGSITAHYIAFVTPNFADFFHSVELVTMVVVGGMASVFGSIIGAALLTALPQALSTFEGWETVVFGAVLMLCMIFLPKGLVPTLAAKLGKGE
;
A
#
# COMPACT_ATOMS: atom_id res chain seq x y z
N MET A 1 -19.60 6.45 6.97
CA MET A 1 -19.63 5.01 6.61
C MET A 1 -18.29 4.32 6.84
N SER A 2 -17.15 5.03 6.81
CA SER A 2 -15.82 4.45 7.00
C SER A 2 -15.63 3.67 8.31
N ALA A 3 -16.25 4.10 9.42
CA ALA A 3 -16.16 3.38 10.71
C ALA A 3 -16.79 1.98 10.67
N VAL A 4 -17.87 1.78 9.91
CA VAL A 4 -18.52 0.46 9.77
C VAL A 4 -17.61 -0.49 9.00
N PHE A 5 -17.02 -0.02 7.88
CA PHE A 5 -16.07 -0.81 7.09
C PHE A 5 -14.77 -1.10 7.86
N ALA A 6 -14.26 -0.13 8.63
CA ALA A 6 -13.07 -0.30 9.45
C ALA A 6 -13.30 -1.35 10.56
N SER A 7 -14.42 -1.30 11.28
CA SER A 7 -14.75 -2.29 12.32
C SER A 7 -14.99 -3.68 11.74
N LEU A 8 -15.65 -3.78 10.58
CA LEU A 8 -15.86 -5.06 9.90
C LEU A 8 -14.53 -5.70 9.51
N MET A 9 -13.64 -4.96 8.85
CA MET A 9 -12.32 -5.46 8.48
C MET A 9 -11.47 -5.80 9.71
N GLY A 10 -11.44 -4.93 10.72
CA GLY A 10 -10.67 -5.15 11.94
C GLY A 10 -11.12 -6.39 12.72
N SER A 11 -12.43 -6.63 12.84
CA SER A 11 -12.95 -7.83 13.53
C SER A 11 -12.62 -9.13 12.78
N ILE A 12 -12.71 -9.14 11.44
CA ILE A 12 -12.33 -10.30 10.62
C ILE A 12 -10.83 -10.58 10.76
N THR A 13 -10.00 -9.55 10.66
CA THR A 13 -8.54 -9.66 10.80
C THR A 13 -8.15 -10.15 12.19
N ALA A 14 -8.78 -9.66 13.26
CA ALA A 14 -8.54 -10.13 14.62
C ALA A 14 -8.89 -11.62 14.79
N HIS A 15 -9.96 -12.10 14.15
CA HIS A 15 -10.33 -13.50 14.16
C HIS A 15 -9.35 -14.37 13.35
N TYR A 16 -8.85 -13.86 12.22
CA TYR A 16 -7.91 -14.57 11.35
C TYR A 16 -6.54 -14.78 12.00
N ILE A 17 -6.03 -13.77 12.70
CA ILE A 17 -4.68 -13.80 13.28
C ILE A 17 -4.67 -14.59 14.61
N ALA A 18 -5.81 -14.71 15.29
CA ALA A 18 -6.03 -15.40 16.58
C ALA A 18 -5.21 -14.91 17.79
N PHE A 19 -4.04 -14.30 17.58
CA PHE A 19 -3.17 -13.67 18.57
C PHE A 19 -2.79 -12.25 18.12
N VAL A 20 -3.31 -11.25 18.82
CA VAL A 20 -3.00 -9.84 18.54
C VAL A 20 -1.74 -9.43 19.30
N THR A 21 -0.64 -9.23 18.57
CA THR A 21 0.63 -8.72 19.10
C THR A 21 0.72 -7.22 18.81
N PRO A 22 1.30 -6.37 19.69
CA PRO A 22 1.43 -4.93 19.44
C PRO A 22 2.16 -4.57 18.13
N ASN A 23 2.96 -5.50 17.59
CA ASN A 23 3.65 -5.33 16.31
C ASN A 23 2.70 -5.10 15.11
N PHE A 24 1.44 -5.58 15.16
CA PHE A 24 0.46 -5.36 14.09
C PHE A 24 -0.09 -3.93 14.05
N ALA A 25 0.06 -3.16 15.12
CA ALA A 25 -0.37 -1.77 15.20
C ALA A 25 0.84 -0.82 15.36
N ASP A 26 2.02 -1.26 14.90
CA ASP A 26 3.23 -0.46 14.98
C ASP A 26 3.16 0.76 14.03
N PHE A 27 3.97 1.77 14.33
CA PHE A 27 4.05 2.98 13.54
C PHE A 27 4.44 2.68 12.08
N PHE A 28 5.39 1.76 11.86
CA PHE A 28 5.81 1.40 10.51
C PHE A 28 4.66 0.79 9.69
N HIS A 29 3.81 -0.03 10.31
CA HIS A 29 2.64 -0.60 9.66
C HIS A 29 1.62 0.48 9.27
N SER A 30 1.45 1.50 10.11
CA SER A 30 0.57 2.64 9.79
C SER A 30 1.09 3.44 8.58
N VAL A 31 2.40 3.66 8.50
CA VAL A 31 3.04 4.34 7.36
C VAL A 31 2.88 3.52 6.09
N GLU A 32 3.06 2.20 6.16
CA GLU A 32 2.86 1.29 5.04
C GLU A 32 1.44 1.40 4.47
N LEU A 33 0.41 1.33 5.32
CA LEU A 33 -0.99 1.45 4.92
C LEU A 33 -1.29 2.78 4.23
N VAL A 34 -0.79 3.90 4.79
CA VAL A 34 -0.94 5.22 4.16
C VAL A 34 -0.26 5.24 2.79
N THR A 35 0.90 4.61 2.68
CA THR A 35 1.68 4.63 1.45
C THR A 35 1.04 3.80 0.35
N MET A 36 0.43 2.66 0.66
CA MET A 36 -0.39 1.88 -0.27
C MET A 36 -1.49 2.73 -0.92
N VAL A 37 -2.17 3.56 -0.12
CA VAL A 37 -3.23 4.46 -0.61
C VAL A 37 -2.67 5.61 -1.44
N VAL A 38 -1.57 6.23 -1.00
CA VAL A 38 -0.93 7.36 -1.69
C VAL A 38 -0.35 6.93 -3.04
N VAL A 39 0.34 5.79 -3.08
CA VAL A 39 0.95 5.25 -4.31
C VAL A 39 -0.10 4.74 -5.28
N GLY A 40 -1.19 4.13 -4.81
CA GLY A 40 -2.32 3.76 -5.66
C GLY A 40 -3.08 4.97 -6.24
N GLY A 41 -3.06 6.10 -5.54
CA GLY A 41 -3.66 7.36 -5.93
C GLY A 41 -4.95 7.65 -5.15
N MET A 42 -4.99 8.80 -4.48
CA MET A 42 -6.14 9.25 -3.67
C MET A 42 -7.43 9.46 -4.47
N ALA A 43 -7.34 9.57 -5.79
CA ALA A 43 -8.47 9.88 -6.67
C ALA A 43 -9.23 8.65 -7.20
N SER A 44 -8.73 7.42 -7.01
CA SER A 44 -9.38 6.20 -7.54
C SER A 44 -9.23 4.99 -6.62
N VAL A 45 -10.37 4.43 -6.20
CA VAL A 45 -10.44 3.21 -5.36
C VAL A 45 -9.79 2.01 -6.05
N PHE A 46 -9.98 1.86 -7.36
CA PHE A 46 -9.32 0.80 -8.14
C PHE A 46 -7.79 0.98 -8.18
N GLY A 47 -7.32 2.22 -8.15
CA GLY A 47 -5.88 2.51 -8.06
C GLY A 47 -5.28 2.19 -6.72
N SER A 48 -6.01 2.45 -5.63
CA SER A 48 -5.62 2.05 -4.28
C SER A 48 -5.43 0.53 -4.17
N ILE A 49 -6.33 -0.26 -4.76
CA ILE A 49 -6.25 -1.73 -4.73
C ILE A 49 -5.01 -2.24 -5.49
N ILE A 50 -4.75 -1.71 -6.70
CA ILE A 50 -3.57 -2.11 -7.50
C ILE A 50 -2.27 -1.64 -6.82
N GLY A 51 -2.26 -0.42 -6.27
CA GLY A 51 -1.12 0.13 -5.53
C GLY A 51 -0.81 -0.69 -4.28
N ALA A 52 -1.83 -1.10 -3.52
CA ALA A 52 -1.68 -2.00 -2.39
C ALA A 52 -1.11 -3.35 -2.83
N ALA A 53 -1.68 -4.00 -3.85
CA ALA A 53 -1.19 -5.28 -4.34
C ALA A 53 0.29 -5.23 -4.80
N LEU A 54 0.67 -4.16 -5.50
CA LEU A 54 2.05 -3.96 -5.95
C LEU A 54 3.00 -3.72 -4.77
N LEU A 55 2.64 -2.83 -3.85
CA LEU A 55 3.46 -2.51 -2.67
C LEU A 55 3.45 -3.61 -1.61
N THR A 56 2.52 -4.57 -1.65
CA THR A 56 2.58 -5.79 -0.83
C THR A 56 3.51 -6.82 -1.49
N ALA A 57 3.40 -7.03 -2.81
CA ALA A 57 4.21 -8.03 -3.52
C ALA A 57 5.72 -7.66 -3.56
N LEU A 58 6.02 -6.36 -3.61
CA LEU A 58 7.38 -5.85 -3.68
C LEU A 58 8.25 -6.19 -2.45
N PRO A 59 7.85 -5.86 -1.20
CA PRO A 59 8.58 -6.26 0.00
C PRO A 59 8.58 -7.78 0.16
N GLN A 60 7.52 -8.51 -0.22
CA GLN A 60 7.52 -9.98 -0.17
C GLN A 60 8.63 -10.60 -1.06
N ALA A 61 8.86 -10.05 -2.26
CA ALA A 61 9.96 -10.48 -3.12
C ALA A 61 11.33 -10.08 -2.53
N LEU A 62 11.42 -8.94 -1.86
CA LEU A 62 12.63 -8.43 -1.22
C LEU A 62 12.98 -9.11 0.10
N SER A 63 12.00 -9.57 0.88
CA SER A 63 12.23 -10.36 2.10
C SER A 63 12.93 -11.68 1.80
N THR A 64 12.96 -12.12 0.53
CA THR A 64 13.77 -13.27 0.11
C THR A 64 15.28 -12.96 0.12
N PHE A 65 15.67 -11.67 0.11
CA PHE A 65 17.05 -11.18 0.26
C PHE A 65 17.21 -10.50 1.63
N GLU A 66 17.72 -11.24 2.61
CA GLU A 66 17.79 -10.83 4.02
C GLU A 66 18.53 -9.50 4.29
N GLY A 67 17.93 -8.68 5.16
CA GLY A 67 18.60 -7.60 5.90
C GLY A 67 18.42 -6.17 5.39
N TRP A 68 17.93 -5.98 4.16
CA TRP A 68 17.80 -4.65 3.55
C TRP A 68 16.36 -4.25 3.21
N GLU A 69 15.36 -5.05 3.61
CA GLU A 69 13.95 -4.85 3.22
C GLU A 69 13.45 -3.45 3.54
N THR A 70 13.71 -2.93 4.74
CA THR A 70 13.15 -1.65 5.20
C THR A 70 13.76 -0.47 4.45
N VAL A 71 15.06 -0.55 4.17
CA VAL A 71 15.80 0.49 3.44
C VAL A 71 15.38 0.50 1.98
N VAL A 72 15.28 -0.66 1.35
CA VAL A 72 14.91 -0.77 -0.07
C VAL A 72 13.43 -0.44 -0.24
N PHE A 73 12.56 -0.88 0.67
CA PHE A 73 11.15 -0.49 0.70
C PHE A 73 11.02 1.03 0.79
N GLY A 74 11.64 1.68 1.78
CA GLY A 74 11.65 3.14 1.91
C GLY A 74 12.21 3.87 0.68
N ALA A 75 13.25 3.34 0.04
CA ALA A 75 13.80 3.88 -1.19
C ALA A 75 12.81 3.77 -2.36
N VAL A 76 12.15 2.62 -2.53
CA VAL A 76 11.12 2.44 -3.56
C VAL A 76 9.92 3.34 -3.29
N LEU A 77 9.53 3.53 -2.02
CA LEU A 77 8.48 4.49 -1.66
C LEU A 77 8.83 5.92 -2.08
N MET A 78 10.05 6.39 -1.76
CA MET A 78 10.53 7.69 -2.20
C MET A 78 10.51 7.83 -3.72
N LEU A 79 10.95 6.78 -4.42
CA LEU A 79 11.00 6.75 -5.88
C LEU A 79 9.58 6.78 -6.47
N CYS A 80 8.64 6.03 -5.91
CA CYS A 80 7.23 6.08 -6.30
C CYS A 80 6.61 7.47 -6.05
N MET A 81 6.90 8.12 -4.92
CA MET A 81 6.42 9.48 -4.65
C MET A 81 7.02 10.54 -5.61
N ILE A 82 8.29 10.40 -5.98
CA ILE A 82 8.96 11.29 -6.94
C ILE A 82 8.45 11.10 -8.36
N PHE A 83 8.35 9.85 -8.83
CA PHE A 83 8.00 9.55 -10.21
C PHE A 83 6.48 9.55 -10.46
N LEU A 84 5.65 9.29 -9.44
CA LEU A 84 4.20 9.23 -9.55
C LEU A 84 3.49 10.07 -8.46
N PRO A 85 3.68 11.40 -8.42
CA PRO A 85 3.12 12.27 -7.38
C PRO A 85 1.58 12.35 -7.39
N LYS A 86 0.93 11.88 -8.47
CA LYS A 86 -0.54 11.74 -8.54
C LYS A 86 -1.03 10.32 -8.24
N GLY A 87 -0.14 9.33 -8.13
CA GLY A 87 -0.47 7.90 -7.98
C GLY A 87 -0.39 7.10 -9.29
N LEU A 88 -0.35 5.77 -9.16
CA LEU A 88 -0.21 4.79 -10.25
C LEU A 88 -1.35 4.90 -11.27
N VAL A 89 -2.60 4.90 -10.81
CA VAL A 89 -3.75 4.87 -11.71
C VAL A 89 -4.02 6.18 -12.46
N PRO A 90 -3.93 7.38 -11.88
CA PRO A 90 -4.09 8.59 -12.69
C PRO A 90 -2.94 8.81 -13.69
N THR A 91 -1.75 8.28 -13.40
CA THR A 91 -0.62 8.30 -14.34
C THR A 91 -0.81 7.29 -15.49
N LEU A 92 -1.32 6.08 -15.20
CA LEU A 92 -1.68 5.10 -16.23
C LEU A 92 -2.91 5.54 -17.04
N ALA A 93 -3.94 6.09 -16.39
CA ALA A 93 -5.15 6.57 -17.04
C ALA A 93 -4.86 7.79 -17.94
N ALA A 94 -3.97 8.71 -17.53
CA ALA A 94 -3.51 9.80 -18.38
C ALA A 94 -2.67 9.33 -19.57
N LYS A 95 -1.94 8.20 -19.44
CA LYS A 95 -1.21 7.58 -20.55
C LYS A 95 -2.11 6.78 -21.49
N LEU A 96 -3.18 6.16 -20.98
CA LEU A 96 -4.12 5.35 -21.76
C LEU A 96 -5.18 6.21 -22.48
N GLY A 97 -5.57 7.35 -21.89
CA GLY A 97 -6.49 8.32 -22.52
C GLY A 97 -5.85 9.24 -23.58
N LYS A 98 -4.53 9.15 -23.77
CA LYS A 98 -3.80 9.84 -24.86
C LYS A 98 -3.57 8.87 -26.02
N GLY A 99 -4.64 8.21 -26.42
CA GLY A 99 -4.69 7.19 -27.46
C GLY A 99 -5.94 7.30 -28.32
N GLU A 100 -6.52 8.49 -28.44
CA GLU A 100 -7.45 8.91 -29.51
C GLU A 100 -7.18 10.37 -29.86
#